data_AF-A0A9W7BTX5-F1
#
_entry.id   AF-A0A9W7BTX5-F1
#
_cell.length_a   1.000
_cell.length_b   1.000
_cell.length_c   1.000
_cell.angle_alpha   90.00
_cell.angle_beta   90.00
_cell.angle_gamma   90.00
#
_symmetry.space_group_name_H-M   'P 1'
#
loop_
_entity.id
_entity.type
_entity.pdbx_description
1 polymer ?
#
loop_
_entity_poly.entity_id
_entity_poly.type
_entity_poly.pdbx_seq_one_letter_code
_entity_poly.pdbx_strand_id
1 'polypeptide(L)'
;MGITAKKTAFGGSKPLNLQNYSSSLERAFKTENAVAVILEISSPGGSPAQSSLLHSKLLHLRKKYPSSPPVLAFCTDVCASGGYYLASACDKILVLPSTLIGSVGVVSPSLGFVDLMRKHGIEDRTMASGKSKVGDNPLAVRNKDAVSKKRAIMDELHKDFIGKVVKARGSKLNHAAAASYQRSVKGESSWNLTSYLLSLITFGVFHSEGGEEDSPLFDGSVYTGGKAVEFGLADEIYEDMEATVKEKFGSEVKVVEVKEKMSMVEMLTNDLGGGFGVGRGLGTEIADGFFEGIKENFESSWGNRP
;
A
#
# COMPACT_ATOMS: atom_id res chain seq x y z
N MET A 1 21.18 -8.07 -0.55
CA MET A 1 20.96 -6.78 0.14
C MET A 1 19.49 -6.42 -0.04
N GLY A 2 18.74 -6.23 1.05
CA GLY A 2 17.27 -6.10 1.05
C GLY A 2 16.78 -4.71 1.41
N ILE A 3 15.66 -4.32 0.80
CA ILE A 3 14.86 -3.18 1.23
C ILE A 3 13.80 -3.74 2.18
N THR A 4 14.04 -3.54 3.48
CA THR A 4 13.07 -3.85 4.53
C THR A 4 12.22 -2.61 4.75
N ALA A 5 10.93 -2.67 4.42
CA ALA A 5 9.97 -1.68 4.90
C ALA A 5 9.52 -2.12 6.30
N LYS A 6 10.40 -1.98 7.31
CA LYS A 6 10.04 -2.42 8.67
C LYS A 6 9.01 -1.46 9.27
N LYS A 7 7.98 -2.05 9.86
CA LYS A 7 6.98 -1.42 10.73
C LYS A 7 7.72 -0.82 11.93
N THR A 8 7.61 0.49 12.15
CA THR A 8 8.02 1.12 13.41
C THR A 8 7.15 0.57 14.54
N ALA A 9 7.78 0.21 15.66
CA ALA A 9 7.17 -0.55 16.75
C ALA A 9 6.00 0.16 17.46
N PHE A 10 5.78 1.44 17.22
CA PHE A 10 4.61 2.20 17.65
C PHE A 10 4.29 3.27 16.61
N GLY A 11 3.15 3.16 15.91
CA GLY A 11 2.60 4.20 15.04
C GLY A 11 3.07 4.18 13.58
N GLY A 12 2.16 3.71 12.70
CA GLY A 12 2.11 3.98 11.25
C GLY A 12 3.17 3.30 10.38
N SER A 13 2.80 2.24 9.67
CA SER A 13 3.52 1.89 8.43
C SER A 13 3.41 3.07 7.47
N LYS A 14 4.54 3.52 6.91
CA LYS A 14 4.51 4.52 5.83
C LYS A 14 3.58 4.01 4.72
N PRO A 15 2.66 4.85 4.19
CA PRO A 15 1.79 4.43 3.10
C PRO A 15 2.64 4.00 1.91
N LEU A 16 2.13 3.03 1.15
CA LEU A 16 2.77 2.54 -0.07
C LEU A 16 2.78 3.65 -1.13
N ASN A 17 3.87 4.43 -1.16
CA ASN A 17 4.03 5.65 -1.94
C ASN A 17 5.44 5.72 -2.56
N LEU A 18 5.53 6.11 -3.84
CA LEU A 18 6.80 6.14 -4.56
C LEU A 18 7.85 7.07 -3.91
N GLN A 19 7.45 8.23 -3.39
CA GLN A 19 8.36 9.21 -2.79
C GLN A 19 9.14 8.61 -1.62
N ASN A 20 8.48 7.76 -0.81
CA ASN A 20 9.11 7.10 0.32
C ASN A 20 10.17 6.08 -0.13
N TYR A 21 9.89 5.30 -1.18
CA TYR A 21 10.73 4.14 -1.52
C TYR A 21 11.67 4.37 -2.72
N SER A 22 11.52 5.44 -3.50
CA SER A 22 12.28 5.63 -4.75
C SER A 22 13.79 5.66 -4.51
N SER A 23 14.26 6.35 -3.47
CA SER A 23 15.69 6.44 -3.14
C SER A 23 16.27 5.08 -2.72
N SER A 24 15.57 4.37 -1.84
CA SER A 24 15.99 3.03 -1.38
C SER A 24 15.97 2.01 -2.51
N LEU A 25 14.97 2.06 -3.40
CA LEU A 25 14.91 1.24 -4.61
C LEU A 25 16.11 1.50 -5.51
N GLU A 26 16.41 2.76 -5.84
CA GLU A 26 17.57 3.07 -6.67
C GLU A 26 18.89 2.60 -6.05
N ARG A 27 19.05 2.75 -4.73
CA ARG A 27 20.25 2.33 -4.03
C ARG A 27 20.42 0.82 -4.05
N ALA A 28 19.34 0.06 -3.81
CA ALA A 28 19.41 -1.39 -3.86
C ALA A 28 19.87 -1.92 -5.23
N PHE A 29 19.43 -1.28 -6.32
CA PHE A 29 19.85 -1.64 -7.67
C PHE A 29 21.27 -1.16 -8.04
N LYS A 30 21.81 -0.15 -7.33
CA LYS A 30 23.17 0.36 -7.50
C LYS A 30 24.20 -0.38 -6.61
N THR A 31 23.76 -1.28 -5.74
CA THR A 31 24.66 -2.04 -4.87
C THR A 31 25.55 -2.96 -5.68
N GLU A 32 26.86 -2.77 -5.56
CA GLU A 32 27.86 -3.66 -6.15
C GLU A 32 27.85 -5.04 -5.51
N ASN A 33 28.09 -6.09 -6.31
CA ASN A 33 28.11 -7.49 -5.86
C ASN A 33 26.79 -7.98 -5.22
N ALA A 34 25.67 -7.30 -5.48
CA ALA A 34 24.36 -7.78 -5.06
C ALA A 34 23.97 -9.04 -5.86
N VAL A 35 23.67 -10.13 -5.14
CA VAL A 35 23.18 -11.40 -5.73
C VAL A 35 21.65 -11.49 -5.80
N ALA A 36 20.95 -10.62 -5.05
CA ALA A 36 19.49 -10.46 -5.04
C ALA A 36 19.12 -9.06 -4.51
N VAL A 37 18.06 -8.47 -5.08
CA VAL A 37 17.32 -7.36 -4.46
C VAL A 37 16.10 -7.95 -3.77
N ILE A 38 15.97 -7.71 -2.47
CA ILE A 38 14.86 -8.23 -1.68
C ILE A 38 13.89 -7.10 -1.37
N LEU A 39 12.59 -7.31 -1.59
CA LEU A 39 11.51 -6.45 -1.12
C LEU A 39 10.74 -7.20 -0.03
N GLU A 40 10.82 -6.73 1.21
CA GLU A 40 9.96 -7.23 2.28
C GLU A 40 8.62 -6.47 2.25
N ILE A 41 7.52 -7.18 2.02
CA ILE A 41 6.20 -6.58 1.78
C ILE A 41 5.24 -6.98 2.91
N SER A 42 4.82 -5.97 3.67
CA SER A 42 3.67 -6.03 4.60
C SER A 42 2.78 -4.82 4.35
N SER A 43 1.81 -4.95 3.44
CA SER A 43 0.93 -3.88 3.02
C SER A 43 -0.48 -4.38 2.66
N PRO A 44 -1.54 -3.76 3.21
CA PRO A 44 -2.92 -4.02 2.79
C PRO A 44 -3.28 -3.33 1.46
N GLY A 45 -2.37 -2.54 0.89
CA GLY A 45 -2.58 -1.79 -0.35
C GLY A 45 -2.51 -0.28 -0.16
N GLY A 46 -3.23 0.44 -1.00
CA GLY A 46 -3.21 1.91 -1.03
C GLY A 46 -3.77 2.49 -2.33
N SER A 47 -3.28 3.66 -2.70
CA SER A 47 -3.68 4.34 -3.93
C SER A 47 -3.30 3.54 -5.18
N PRO A 48 -4.25 3.28 -6.11
CA PRO A 48 -3.94 2.62 -7.39
C PRO A 48 -2.82 3.31 -8.17
N ALA A 49 -2.80 4.65 -8.15
CA ALA A 49 -1.76 5.43 -8.83
C ALA A 49 -0.38 5.21 -8.20
N GLN A 50 -0.28 5.22 -6.87
CA GLN A 50 1.00 5.00 -6.17
C GLN A 50 1.51 3.57 -6.36
N SER A 51 0.63 2.58 -6.32
CA SER A 51 0.97 1.18 -6.64
C SER A 51 1.49 1.03 -8.07
N SER A 52 0.83 1.66 -9.04
CA SER A 52 1.27 1.65 -10.45
C SER A 52 2.61 2.36 -10.65
N LEU A 53 2.84 3.49 -9.96
CA LEU A 53 4.12 4.20 -9.97
C LEU A 53 5.28 3.36 -9.41
N LEU A 54 5.08 2.71 -8.26
CA LEU A 54 6.09 1.82 -7.66
C LEU A 54 6.36 0.59 -8.54
N HIS A 55 5.32 -0.06 -9.04
CA HIS A 55 5.44 -1.17 -9.99
C HIS A 55 6.24 -0.75 -11.24
N SER A 56 5.89 0.38 -11.84
CA SER A 56 6.57 0.90 -13.03
C SER A 56 8.02 1.30 -12.75
N LYS A 57 8.29 1.92 -11.59
CA LYS A 57 9.65 2.24 -11.14
C LYS A 57 10.50 0.97 -11.00
N LEU A 58 9.96 -0.08 -10.38
CA LEU A 58 10.67 -1.34 -10.20
C LEU A 58 11.00 -1.99 -11.55
N LEU A 59 10.03 -2.08 -12.46
CA LEU A 59 10.27 -2.58 -13.81
C LEU A 59 11.28 -1.72 -14.60
N HIS A 60 11.24 -0.41 -14.44
CA HIS A 60 12.21 0.49 -15.06
C HIS A 60 13.63 0.25 -14.52
N LEU A 61 13.79 0.09 -13.21
CA LEU A 61 15.09 -0.21 -12.59
C LEU A 61 15.64 -1.55 -13.07
N ARG A 62 14.81 -2.60 -13.12
CA ARG A 62 15.18 -3.90 -13.68
C ARG A 62 15.67 -3.81 -15.13
N LYS A 63 15.02 -2.99 -15.96
CA LYS A 63 15.47 -2.75 -17.35
C LYS A 63 16.75 -1.92 -17.44
N LYS A 64 16.89 -0.91 -16.58
CA LYS A 64 18.05 -0.01 -16.56
C LYS A 64 19.33 -0.72 -16.12
N TYR A 65 19.20 -1.70 -15.24
CA TYR A 65 20.30 -2.51 -14.74
C TYR A 65 20.10 -3.96 -15.21
N PRO A 66 20.29 -4.31 -16.49
CA PRO A 66 19.97 -5.65 -17.00
C PRO A 66 20.85 -6.76 -16.41
N SER A 67 22.05 -6.42 -15.91
CA SER A 67 22.89 -7.31 -15.11
C SER A 67 22.53 -7.31 -13.62
N SER A 68 21.46 -6.61 -13.22
CA SER A 68 21.00 -6.60 -11.83
C SER A 68 20.53 -7.99 -11.42
N PRO A 69 20.74 -8.36 -10.17
CA PRO A 69 20.26 -9.63 -9.66
C PRO A 69 18.73 -9.72 -9.66
N PRO A 70 18.16 -10.93 -9.51
CA PRO A 70 16.73 -11.13 -9.41
C PRO A 70 16.13 -10.34 -8.24
N VAL A 71 14.89 -9.88 -8.42
CA VAL A 71 14.09 -9.21 -7.39
C VAL A 71 13.16 -10.23 -6.73
N LEU A 72 13.32 -10.41 -5.41
CA LEU A 72 12.52 -11.33 -4.61
C LEU A 72 11.59 -10.55 -3.70
N ALA A 73 10.28 -10.79 -3.78
CA ALA A 73 9.31 -10.31 -2.80
C ALA A 73 9.18 -11.35 -1.68
N PHE A 74 9.53 -10.97 -0.45
CA PHE A 74 9.21 -11.74 0.76
C PHE A 74 8.00 -11.09 1.43
N CYS A 75 6.85 -11.75 1.32
CA CYS A 75 5.59 -11.25 1.85
C CYS A 75 5.36 -11.79 3.26
N THR A 76 5.13 -10.90 4.23
CA THR A 76 4.92 -11.28 5.63
C THR A 76 3.44 -11.27 6.00
N ASP A 77 2.96 -10.35 6.84
CA ASP A 77 1.59 -10.39 7.37
C ASP A 77 0.54 -10.26 6.25
N VAL A 78 0.69 -9.23 5.41
CA VAL A 78 -0.29 -8.87 4.38
C VAL A 78 0.43 -8.45 3.11
N CYS A 79 0.03 -8.99 1.98
CA CYS A 79 0.43 -8.56 0.63
C CYS A 79 -0.83 -8.48 -0.23
N ALA A 80 -1.68 -7.50 0.07
CA ALA A 80 -3.01 -7.38 -0.54
C ALA A 80 -3.11 -6.11 -1.40
N SER A 81 -3.98 -6.14 -2.41
CA SER A 81 -4.31 -5.01 -3.27
C SER A 81 -3.05 -4.31 -3.81
N GLY A 82 -2.81 -3.04 -3.48
CA GLY A 82 -1.60 -2.32 -3.87
C GLY A 82 -0.27 -2.98 -3.50
N GLY A 83 -0.20 -3.75 -2.40
CA GLY A 83 0.97 -4.53 -2.02
C GLY A 83 1.22 -5.69 -2.99
N TYR A 84 0.16 -6.42 -3.35
CA TYR A 84 0.23 -7.46 -4.37
C TYR A 84 0.53 -6.91 -5.76
N TYR A 85 -0.01 -5.73 -6.08
CA TYR A 85 0.32 -4.99 -7.30
C TYR A 85 1.85 -4.80 -7.39
N LEU A 86 2.51 -4.29 -6.34
CA LEU A 86 3.97 -4.17 -6.33
C LEU A 86 4.67 -5.55 -6.41
N ALA A 87 4.23 -6.53 -5.61
CA ALA A 87 4.84 -7.87 -5.61
C ALA A 87 4.81 -8.54 -6.99
N SER A 88 3.78 -8.29 -7.79
CA SER A 88 3.67 -8.80 -9.16
C SER A 88 4.76 -8.30 -10.11
N ALA A 89 5.46 -7.20 -9.79
CA ALA A 89 6.62 -6.75 -10.57
C ALA A 89 7.94 -7.46 -10.20
N CYS A 90 7.95 -8.34 -9.20
CA CYS A 90 9.13 -9.11 -8.79
C CYS A 90 9.31 -10.38 -9.63
N ASP A 91 10.53 -10.94 -9.62
CA ASP A 91 10.85 -12.20 -10.30
C ASP A 91 10.27 -13.41 -9.56
N LYS A 92 10.26 -13.34 -8.22
CA LYS A 92 9.67 -14.35 -7.33
C LYS A 92 8.89 -13.70 -6.20
N ILE A 93 7.78 -14.31 -5.83
CA ILE A 93 6.94 -13.96 -4.69
C ILE A 93 6.97 -15.13 -3.71
N LEU A 94 7.62 -14.91 -2.57
CA LEU A 94 7.70 -15.85 -1.46
C LEU A 94 6.74 -15.41 -0.36
N VAL A 95 6.03 -16.35 0.23
CA VAL A 95 5.01 -16.07 1.26
C VAL A 95 5.18 -17.01 2.46
N LEU A 96 4.77 -16.57 3.65
CA LEU A 96 4.55 -17.48 4.77
C LEU A 96 3.22 -18.23 4.54
N PRO A 97 3.01 -19.44 5.13
CA PRO A 97 1.72 -20.13 5.02
C PRO A 97 0.53 -19.27 5.49
N SER A 98 0.77 -18.39 6.47
CA SER A 98 -0.21 -17.49 7.08
C SER A 98 -0.35 -16.11 6.41
N THR A 99 0.49 -15.78 5.42
CA THR A 99 0.41 -14.49 4.70
C THR A 99 -0.96 -14.30 4.07
N LEU A 100 -1.57 -13.12 4.27
CA LEU A 100 -2.79 -12.74 3.57
C LEU A 100 -2.43 -12.05 2.25
N ILE A 101 -2.76 -12.64 1.11
CA ILE A 101 -2.35 -12.17 -0.21
C ILE A 101 -3.51 -12.21 -1.21
N GLY A 102 -3.42 -11.38 -2.26
CA GLY A 102 -4.47 -11.22 -3.26
C GLY A 102 -5.17 -9.87 -3.08
N SER A 103 -6.49 -9.88 -2.92
CA SER A 103 -7.33 -8.68 -2.98
C SER A 103 -7.10 -7.88 -4.28
N VAL A 104 -7.07 -8.60 -5.41
CA VAL A 104 -7.02 -7.97 -6.72
C VAL A 104 -8.41 -7.40 -6.99
N GLY A 105 -8.53 -6.09 -6.82
CA GLY A 105 -9.79 -5.37 -6.90
C GLY A 105 -9.61 -3.90 -6.59
N VAL A 106 -10.64 -3.11 -6.88
CA VAL A 106 -10.68 -1.67 -6.63
C VAL A 106 -11.92 -1.35 -5.84
N VAL A 107 -11.77 -0.51 -4.82
CA VAL A 107 -12.82 -0.21 -3.86
C VAL A 107 -12.89 1.28 -3.60
N SER A 108 -14.11 1.79 -3.41
CA SER A 108 -14.31 3.19 -3.08
C SER A 108 -15.45 3.35 -2.07
N PRO A 109 -15.15 3.19 -0.78
CA PRO A 109 -16.15 3.23 0.28
C PRO A 109 -16.81 4.62 0.35
N SER A 110 -18.11 4.65 0.66
CA SER A 110 -18.86 5.87 0.93
C SER A 110 -19.97 5.57 1.93
N LEU A 111 -20.38 6.57 2.69
CA LEU A 111 -21.51 6.51 3.63
C LEU A 111 -22.70 7.31 3.06
N GLY A 112 -23.88 7.10 3.61
CA GLY A 112 -25.07 7.90 3.32
C GLY A 112 -25.71 8.40 4.61
N PHE A 113 -26.01 9.69 4.71
CA PHE A 113 -26.51 10.34 5.93
C PHE A 113 -27.90 10.97 5.79
N VAL A 114 -28.55 10.80 4.63
CA VAL A 114 -29.80 11.48 4.25
C VAL A 114 -30.88 11.39 5.32
N ASP A 115 -31.17 10.18 5.83
CA ASP A 115 -32.24 9.99 6.81
C ASP A 115 -31.88 10.53 8.20
N LEU A 116 -30.60 10.47 8.58
CA LEU A 116 -30.11 11.07 9.82
C LEU A 116 -30.25 12.60 9.78
N MET A 117 -29.85 13.22 8.67
CA MET A 117 -30.00 14.66 8.46
C MET A 117 -31.46 15.08 8.50
N ARG A 118 -32.34 14.34 7.80
CA ARG A 118 -33.79 14.60 7.80
C ARG A 118 -34.37 14.55 9.22
N LYS A 119 -33.97 13.56 10.03
CA LYS A 119 -34.45 13.40 11.41
C LYS A 119 -34.07 14.58 12.32
N HIS A 120 -32.94 15.23 12.05
CA HIS A 120 -32.41 16.33 12.85
C HIS A 120 -32.62 17.72 12.20
N GLY A 121 -33.39 17.80 11.12
CA GLY A 121 -33.65 19.07 10.43
C GLY A 121 -32.41 19.70 9.79
N ILE A 122 -31.40 18.89 9.46
CA ILE A 122 -30.16 19.36 8.81
C ILE A 122 -30.37 19.34 7.29
N GLU A 123 -30.04 20.45 6.64
CA GLU A 123 -30.14 20.62 5.18
C GLU A 123 -28.76 20.60 4.51
N ASP A 124 -28.66 19.92 3.38
CA ASP A 124 -27.50 20.05 2.48
C ASP A 124 -27.68 21.29 1.58
N ARG A 125 -26.76 22.24 1.66
CA ARG A 125 -26.73 23.48 0.86
C ARG A 125 -25.56 23.53 -0.11
N THR A 126 -25.05 22.37 -0.51
CA THR A 126 -23.92 22.26 -1.45
C THR A 126 -24.25 22.91 -2.79
N MET A 127 -23.45 23.91 -3.18
CA MET A 127 -23.46 24.52 -4.50
C MET A 127 -22.25 24.06 -5.30
N ALA A 128 -22.42 23.84 -6.60
CA ALA A 128 -21.32 23.46 -7.48
C ALA A 128 -21.43 24.14 -8.84
N SER A 129 -20.27 24.49 -9.39
CA SER A 129 -20.15 25.13 -10.71
C SER A 129 -20.45 24.19 -11.89
N GLY A 130 -20.55 22.88 -11.66
CA GLY A 130 -20.80 21.91 -12.73
C GLY A 130 -21.51 20.65 -12.24
N LYS A 131 -22.38 20.10 -13.11
CA LYS A 131 -23.27 18.97 -12.80
C LYS A 131 -22.56 17.72 -12.25
N SER A 132 -21.30 17.48 -12.64
CA SER A 132 -20.54 16.30 -12.22
C SER A 132 -19.60 16.55 -11.04
N LYS A 133 -19.51 17.78 -10.50
CA LYS A 133 -18.50 18.16 -9.49
C LYS A 133 -18.82 17.63 -8.08
N VAL A 134 -20.09 17.40 -7.79
CA VAL A 134 -20.59 16.90 -6.50
C VAL A 134 -20.51 15.37 -6.40
N GLY A 135 -20.59 14.67 -7.54
CA GLY A 135 -20.57 13.20 -7.56
C GLY A 135 -21.75 12.58 -6.82
N ASP A 136 -21.51 11.41 -6.23
CA ASP A 136 -22.49 10.69 -5.40
C ASP A 136 -22.36 11.16 -3.94
N ASN A 137 -22.93 12.33 -3.67
CA ASN A 137 -22.81 13.02 -2.39
C ASN A 137 -23.45 12.23 -1.24
N PRO A 138 -22.72 11.95 -0.15
CA PRO A 138 -23.22 11.20 1.00
C PRO A 138 -24.38 11.90 1.73
N LEU A 139 -24.59 13.20 1.51
CA LEU A 139 -25.62 14.02 2.16
C LEU A 139 -26.92 14.10 1.34
N ALA A 140 -26.93 13.58 0.12
CA ALA A 140 -28.07 13.60 -0.80
C ALA A 140 -28.55 12.18 -1.14
N VAL A 141 -29.76 12.08 -1.69
CA VAL A 141 -30.25 10.81 -2.25
C VAL A 141 -29.27 10.32 -3.32
N ARG A 142 -28.98 9.01 -3.31
CA ARG A 142 -28.03 8.37 -4.24
C ARG A 142 -28.26 8.81 -5.68
N ASN A 143 -27.19 9.30 -6.30
CA ASN A 143 -27.23 9.73 -7.70
C ASN A 143 -26.79 8.58 -8.61
N LYS A 144 -27.74 7.96 -9.32
CA LYS A 144 -27.49 6.80 -10.20
C LYS A 144 -26.46 7.08 -11.30
N ASP A 145 -26.45 8.29 -11.87
CA ASP A 145 -25.49 8.66 -12.92
C ASP A 145 -24.09 8.81 -12.34
N ALA A 146 -23.96 9.42 -11.15
CA ALA A 146 -22.68 9.54 -10.47
C ALA A 146 -22.13 8.19 -10.02
N VAL A 147 -22.99 7.29 -9.53
CA VAL A 147 -22.64 5.90 -9.21
C VAL A 147 -22.15 5.17 -10.45
N SER A 148 -22.88 5.28 -11.58
CA SER A 148 -22.50 4.62 -12.83
C SER A 148 -21.16 5.12 -13.37
N LYS A 149 -20.92 6.44 -13.33
CA LYS A 149 -19.62 7.03 -13.68
C LYS A 149 -18.50 6.54 -12.78
N LYS A 150 -18.74 6.46 -11.46
CA LYS A 150 -17.76 5.97 -10.49
C LYS A 150 -17.44 4.49 -10.70
N ARG A 151 -18.44 3.66 -11.00
CA ARG A 151 -18.27 2.24 -11.37
C ARG A 151 -17.38 2.10 -12.61
N ALA A 152 -17.65 2.85 -13.68
CA ALA A 152 -16.83 2.81 -14.88
C ALA A 152 -15.34 3.13 -14.61
N ILE A 153 -15.07 4.11 -13.75
CA ILE A 153 -13.69 4.42 -13.31
C ILE A 153 -13.08 3.26 -12.53
N MET A 154 -13.83 2.64 -11.62
CA MET A 154 -13.36 1.49 -10.85
C MET A 154 -13.06 0.29 -11.76
N ASP A 155 -13.90 0.04 -12.76
CA ASP A 155 -13.72 -1.05 -13.74
C ASP A 155 -12.46 -0.83 -14.58
N GLU A 156 -12.19 0.41 -15.00
CA GLU A 156 -10.96 0.75 -15.73
C GLU A 156 -9.70 0.48 -14.88
N LEU A 157 -9.71 0.94 -13.63
CA LEU A 157 -8.61 0.72 -12.69
C LEU A 157 -8.43 -0.78 -12.37
N HIS A 158 -9.53 -1.52 -12.25
CA HIS A 158 -9.49 -2.95 -12.00
C HIS A 158 -8.90 -3.71 -13.18
N LYS A 159 -9.31 -3.37 -14.41
CA LYS A 159 -8.76 -3.95 -15.65
C LYS A 159 -7.26 -3.70 -15.80
N ASP A 160 -6.75 -2.51 -15.48
CA ASP A 160 -5.30 -2.26 -15.46
C ASP A 160 -4.59 -3.18 -14.46
N PHE A 161 -5.14 -3.32 -13.24
CA PHE A 161 -4.55 -4.19 -12.22
C PHE A 161 -4.52 -5.65 -12.67
N ILE A 162 -5.64 -6.20 -13.14
CA ILE A 162 -5.72 -7.55 -13.72
C ILE A 162 -4.67 -7.69 -14.84
N GLY A 163 -4.58 -6.72 -15.73
CA GLY A 163 -3.62 -6.72 -16.84
C GLY A 163 -2.17 -6.86 -16.38
N LYS A 164 -1.78 -6.17 -15.29
CA LYS A 164 -0.41 -6.31 -14.73
C LYS A 164 -0.19 -7.68 -14.11
N VAL A 165 -1.14 -8.19 -13.33
CA VAL A 165 -1.03 -9.51 -12.68
C VAL A 165 -0.97 -10.63 -13.72
N VAL A 166 -1.87 -10.62 -14.71
CA VAL A 166 -1.89 -11.61 -15.81
C VAL A 166 -0.59 -11.56 -16.59
N LYS A 167 -0.09 -10.36 -16.91
CA LYS A 167 1.20 -10.21 -17.61
C LYS A 167 2.38 -10.75 -16.81
N ALA A 168 2.37 -10.57 -15.49
CA ALA A 168 3.45 -11.00 -14.61
C ALA A 168 3.44 -12.50 -14.31
N ARG A 169 2.26 -13.06 -14.03
CA ARG A 169 2.09 -14.45 -13.57
C ARG A 169 1.81 -15.42 -14.71
N GLY A 170 1.17 -14.97 -15.78
CA GLY A 170 0.92 -15.75 -16.99
C GLY A 170 0.29 -17.11 -16.70
N SER A 171 0.88 -18.17 -17.26
CA SER A 171 0.42 -19.55 -17.11
C SER A 171 0.52 -20.11 -15.69
N LYS A 172 1.14 -19.39 -14.75
CA LYS A 172 1.15 -19.81 -13.34
C LYS A 172 -0.24 -19.72 -12.71
N LEU A 173 -1.07 -18.79 -13.17
CA LEU A 173 -2.39 -18.54 -12.59
C LEU A 173 -3.33 -19.73 -12.79
N ASN A 174 -3.83 -20.28 -11.68
CA ASN A 174 -4.76 -21.41 -11.71
C ASN A 174 -6.17 -20.97 -11.34
N HIS A 175 -6.87 -20.43 -12.33
CA HIS A 175 -8.24 -19.95 -12.19
C HIS A 175 -9.23 -21.05 -11.78
N ALA A 176 -9.03 -22.29 -12.25
CA ALA A 176 -9.93 -23.41 -11.95
C ALA A 176 -9.83 -23.87 -10.48
N ALA A 177 -8.62 -23.91 -9.92
CA ALA A 177 -8.42 -24.21 -8.51
C ALA A 177 -9.05 -23.14 -7.61
N ALA A 178 -8.85 -21.87 -7.93
CA ALA A 178 -9.46 -20.76 -7.20
C ALA A 178 -11.00 -20.80 -7.25
N ALA A 179 -11.58 -21.06 -8.42
CA ALA A 179 -13.02 -21.22 -8.60
C ALA A 179 -13.60 -22.36 -7.76
N SER A 180 -12.87 -23.47 -7.67
CA SER A 180 -13.30 -24.65 -6.93
C SER A 180 -13.24 -24.41 -5.42
N TYR A 181 -12.19 -23.74 -4.94
CA TYR A 181 -12.06 -23.34 -3.55
C TYR A 181 -13.15 -22.34 -3.12
N GLN A 182 -13.43 -21.33 -3.94
CA GLN A 182 -14.50 -20.37 -3.62
C GLN A 182 -15.88 -21.03 -3.55
N ARG A 183 -16.15 -22.00 -4.44
CA ARG A 183 -17.40 -22.78 -4.36
C ARG A 183 -17.49 -23.62 -3.08
N SER A 184 -16.39 -24.20 -2.61
CA SER A 184 -16.40 -24.97 -1.34
C SER A 184 -16.62 -24.08 -0.12
N VAL A 185 -16.10 -22.84 -0.12
CA VAL A 185 -16.25 -21.92 1.02
C VAL A 185 -17.64 -21.27 1.06
N LYS A 186 -18.26 -20.96 -0.09
CA LYS A 186 -19.60 -20.34 -0.14
C LYS A 186 -20.73 -21.25 0.40
N GLY A 187 -20.48 -22.55 0.56
CA GLY A 187 -21.44 -23.53 1.10
C GLY A 187 -21.77 -23.36 2.59
N GLU A 188 -20.97 -22.61 3.36
CA GLU A 188 -21.14 -22.43 4.82
C GLU A 188 -21.50 -20.97 5.16
N SER A 189 -22.73 -20.55 4.85
CA SER A 189 -23.16 -19.15 5.04
C SER A 189 -23.85 -18.93 6.40
N SER A 190 -23.07 -18.58 7.43
CA SER A 190 -23.55 -17.74 8.54
C SER A 190 -22.42 -16.81 8.99
N TRP A 191 -22.41 -15.58 8.48
CA TRP A 191 -21.49 -14.54 8.93
C TRP A 191 -21.87 -14.10 10.34
N ASN A 192 -20.99 -14.32 11.33
CA ASN A 192 -21.13 -13.71 12.66
C ASN A 192 -20.43 -12.33 12.71
N LEU A 193 -20.86 -11.48 13.64
CA LEU A 193 -20.38 -10.10 13.82
C LEU A 193 -18.85 -10.00 13.96
N THR A 194 -18.19 -11.03 14.45
CA THR A 194 -16.74 -11.06 14.65
C THR A 194 -15.98 -11.13 13.33
N SER A 195 -16.43 -11.96 12.38
CA SER A 195 -15.85 -12.00 11.02
C SER A 195 -16.08 -10.69 10.25
N TYR A 196 -17.22 -10.04 10.51
CA TYR A 196 -17.54 -8.72 9.94
C TYR A 196 -16.64 -7.61 10.50
N LEU A 197 -16.40 -7.58 11.80
CA LEU A 197 -15.52 -6.59 12.45
C LEU A 197 -14.04 -6.77 12.06
N LEU A 198 -13.57 -8.01 11.91
CA LEU A 198 -12.19 -8.26 11.48
C LEU A 198 -11.95 -7.85 10.02
N SER A 199 -12.95 -8.02 9.15
CA SER A 199 -12.87 -7.52 7.76
C SER A 199 -12.92 -5.99 7.72
N LEU A 200 -13.71 -5.33 8.58
CA LEU A 200 -13.74 -3.87 8.72
C LEU A 200 -12.37 -3.30 9.11
N ILE A 201 -11.70 -3.92 10.09
CA ILE A 201 -10.41 -3.45 10.61
C ILE A 201 -9.29 -3.69 9.60
N THR A 202 -9.32 -4.82 8.89
CA THR A 202 -8.21 -5.24 8.03
C THR A 202 -8.33 -4.72 6.60
N PHE A 203 -9.56 -4.65 6.07
CA PHE A 203 -9.80 -4.40 4.65
C PHE A 203 -10.89 -3.34 4.39
N GLY A 204 -11.80 -3.07 5.33
CA GLY A 204 -13.03 -2.32 5.06
C GLY A 204 -14.07 -3.25 4.40
N VAL A 205 -15.32 -3.20 4.85
CA VAL A 205 -16.38 -4.06 4.30
C VAL A 205 -16.74 -3.57 2.90
N PHE A 206 -16.49 -4.41 1.90
CA PHE A 206 -16.86 -4.15 0.51
C PHE A 206 -17.91 -5.17 0.08
N HIS A 207 -19.12 -4.67 -0.18
CA HIS A 207 -20.11 -5.40 -0.94
C HIS A 207 -19.92 -5.01 -2.41
N SER A 208 -19.32 -5.90 -3.18
CA SER A 208 -19.26 -5.79 -4.63
C SER A 208 -20.52 -6.41 -5.22
N GLU A 209 -21.34 -5.62 -5.93
CA GLU A 209 -22.24 -6.17 -6.94
C GLU A 209 -21.35 -6.52 -8.14
N GLY A 210 -20.68 -7.67 -8.07
CA GLY A 210 -19.75 -8.10 -9.12
C GLY A 210 -20.45 -8.21 -10.47
N GLY A 211 -19.77 -7.78 -11.53
CA GLY A 211 -20.15 -8.14 -12.89
C GLY A 211 -19.92 -9.63 -13.12
N GLU A 212 -20.78 -10.27 -13.91
CA GLU A 212 -20.78 -11.72 -14.20
C GLU A 212 -19.48 -12.27 -14.85
N GLU A 213 -18.48 -11.43 -15.15
CA GLU A 213 -17.29 -11.79 -15.93
C GLU A 213 -15.95 -11.76 -15.18
N ASP A 214 -15.91 -11.38 -13.90
CA ASP A 214 -14.64 -11.32 -13.18
C ASP A 214 -14.13 -12.72 -12.86
N SER A 215 -12.87 -12.97 -13.22
CA SER A 215 -12.19 -14.22 -12.93
C SER A 215 -12.22 -14.51 -11.42
N PRO A 216 -12.37 -15.77 -10.99
CA PRO A 216 -12.33 -16.17 -9.57
C PRO A 216 -11.13 -15.62 -8.78
N LEU A 217 -9.98 -15.40 -9.44
CA LEU A 217 -8.78 -14.85 -8.78
C LEU A 217 -8.80 -13.32 -8.60
N PHE A 218 -9.70 -12.63 -9.28
CA PHE A 218 -9.73 -11.17 -9.42
C PHE A 218 -11.08 -10.59 -8.97
N ASP A 219 -11.79 -11.27 -8.07
CA ASP A 219 -13.06 -10.79 -7.51
C ASP A 219 -12.87 -10.00 -6.19
N GLY A 220 -11.62 -9.64 -5.86
CA GLY A 220 -11.25 -9.02 -4.60
C GLY A 220 -11.02 -9.99 -3.43
N SER A 221 -11.12 -11.30 -3.64
CA SER A 221 -10.84 -12.32 -2.61
C SER A 221 -9.41 -12.25 -2.07
N VAL A 222 -9.27 -12.60 -0.79
CA VAL A 222 -7.99 -12.74 -0.09
C VAL A 222 -7.75 -14.23 0.18
N TYR A 223 -6.51 -14.65 0.03
CA TYR A 223 -6.09 -16.04 0.24
C TYR A 223 -4.93 -16.11 1.23
N THR A 224 -4.79 -17.26 1.90
CA THR A 224 -3.60 -17.58 2.67
C THR A 224 -2.42 -17.85 1.73
N GLY A 225 -1.18 -17.75 2.23
CA GLY A 225 0.00 -17.99 1.42
C GLY A 225 0.04 -19.40 0.81
N GLY A 226 -0.41 -20.42 1.56
CA GLY A 226 -0.56 -21.78 1.04
C GLY A 226 -1.47 -21.85 -0.20
N LYS A 227 -2.66 -21.23 -0.11
CA LYS A 227 -3.59 -21.15 -1.26
C LYS A 227 -3.07 -20.28 -2.38
N ALA A 228 -2.32 -19.23 -2.06
CA ALA A 228 -1.73 -18.36 -3.06
C ALA A 228 -0.69 -19.08 -3.92
N VAL A 229 0.12 -19.98 -3.33
CA VAL A 229 1.04 -20.83 -4.10
C VAL A 229 0.25 -21.82 -4.98
N GLU A 230 -0.76 -22.48 -4.42
CA GLU A 230 -1.63 -23.40 -5.16
C GLU A 230 -2.33 -22.73 -6.37
N PHE A 231 -2.74 -21.48 -6.21
CA PHE A 231 -3.42 -20.70 -7.26
C PHE A 231 -2.46 -19.95 -8.18
N GLY A 232 -1.15 -20.04 -7.91
CA GLY A 232 -0.11 -19.37 -8.68
C GLY A 232 -0.06 -17.86 -8.50
N LEU A 233 -0.68 -17.31 -7.45
CA LEU A 233 -0.52 -15.93 -7.02
C LEU A 233 0.86 -15.69 -6.39
N ALA A 234 1.42 -16.70 -5.72
CA ALA A 234 2.77 -16.72 -5.18
C ALA A 234 3.57 -17.88 -5.79
N ASP A 235 4.90 -17.87 -5.64
CA ASP A 235 5.78 -18.91 -6.19
C ASP A 235 6.12 -19.97 -5.15
N GLU A 236 6.49 -19.57 -3.94
CA GLU A 236 7.10 -20.48 -2.95
C GLU A 236 6.70 -20.10 -1.52
N ILE A 237 6.62 -21.11 -0.65
CA ILE A 237 6.53 -20.91 0.79
C ILE A 237 7.94 -20.74 1.35
N TYR A 238 8.13 -19.80 2.28
CA TYR A 238 9.36 -19.70 3.08
C TYR A 238 9.04 -19.78 4.57
N GLU A 239 10.07 -20.03 5.40
CA GLU A 239 9.97 -20.02 6.86
C GLU A 239 10.82 -18.87 7.44
N ASP A 240 12.12 -18.88 7.16
CA ASP A 240 13.06 -17.83 7.56
C ASP A 240 13.69 -17.18 6.32
N MET A 241 13.62 -15.86 6.23
CA MET A 241 14.11 -15.12 5.06
C MET A 241 15.62 -15.23 4.89
N GLU A 242 16.40 -15.11 5.96
CA GLU A 242 17.86 -15.14 5.85
C GLU A 242 18.36 -16.54 5.48
N ALA A 243 17.81 -17.58 6.10
CA ALA A 243 18.09 -18.97 5.77
C ALA A 243 17.73 -19.25 4.31
N THR A 244 16.56 -18.82 3.86
CA THR A 244 16.11 -18.97 2.45
C THR A 244 17.08 -18.29 1.48
N VAL A 245 17.57 -17.09 1.82
CA VAL A 245 18.55 -16.36 1.00
C VAL A 245 19.90 -17.10 0.97
N LYS A 246 20.38 -17.57 2.12
CA LYS A 246 21.65 -18.30 2.22
C LYS A 246 21.59 -19.65 1.50
N GLU A 247 20.47 -20.34 1.56
CA GLU A 247 20.25 -21.58 0.80
C GLU A 247 20.27 -21.31 -0.71
N LYS A 248 19.59 -20.25 -1.17
CA LYS A 248 19.50 -19.93 -2.60
C LYS A 248 20.78 -19.36 -3.20
N PHE A 249 21.56 -18.60 -2.42
CA PHE A 249 22.68 -17.81 -2.95
C PHE A 249 24.04 -18.06 -2.27
N GLY A 250 24.09 -18.93 -1.25
CA GLY A 250 25.31 -19.30 -0.52
C GLY A 250 25.38 -18.78 0.92
N SER A 251 26.04 -19.54 1.80
CA SER A 251 26.14 -19.26 3.25
C SER A 251 26.80 -17.92 3.60
N GLU A 252 27.70 -17.44 2.74
CA GLU A 252 28.45 -16.20 2.91
C GLU A 252 27.62 -14.94 2.59
N VAL A 253 26.43 -15.10 2.01
CA VAL A 253 25.58 -13.98 1.63
C VAL A 253 25.03 -13.27 2.87
N LYS A 254 25.22 -11.95 2.90
CA LYS A 254 24.71 -11.08 3.96
C LYS A 254 23.49 -10.31 3.48
N VAL A 255 22.42 -10.36 4.27
CA VAL A 255 21.27 -9.49 4.11
C VAL A 255 21.62 -8.14 4.73
N VAL A 256 21.71 -7.10 3.91
CA VAL A 256 21.98 -5.74 4.36
C VAL A 256 20.75 -4.88 4.07
N GLU A 257 20.31 -4.10 5.06
CA GLU A 257 19.16 -3.22 4.93
C GLU A 257 19.54 -1.92 4.19
N VAL A 258 18.73 -1.53 3.19
CA VAL A 258 18.87 -0.25 2.50
C VAL A 258 17.96 0.80 3.13
N LYS A 259 18.47 1.50 4.15
CA LYS A 259 17.75 2.60 4.82
C LYS A 259 17.63 3.83 3.95
N GLU A 260 16.57 4.63 4.10
CA GLU A 260 16.48 5.96 3.49
C GLU A 260 17.62 6.87 4.01
N LYS A 261 18.09 7.81 3.17
CA LYS A 261 19.00 8.86 3.64
C LYS A 261 18.16 9.85 4.44
N MET A 262 18.37 9.92 5.75
CA MET A 262 17.74 10.97 6.57
C MET A 262 18.28 12.34 6.12
N SER A 263 17.42 13.34 6.14
CA SER A 263 17.85 14.74 6.04
C SER A 263 18.75 15.10 7.22
N MET A 264 19.70 16.01 7.02
CA MET A 264 20.55 16.52 8.12
C MET A 264 19.72 17.13 9.25
N VAL A 265 18.56 17.71 8.92
CA VAL A 265 17.58 18.20 9.91
C VAL A 265 16.99 17.06 10.72
N GLU A 266 16.56 15.96 10.08
CA GLU A 266 16.03 14.78 10.78
C GLU A 266 17.07 14.12 11.68
N MET A 267 18.33 14.11 11.23
CA MET A 267 19.46 13.60 11.99
C MET A 267 19.71 14.45 13.24
N LEU A 268 19.73 15.79 13.10
CA LEU A 268 19.86 16.73 14.21
C LEU A 268 18.69 16.65 15.20
N THR A 269 17.45 16.51 14.71
CA THR A 269 16.27 16.40 15.59
C THR A 269 16.23 15.07 16.34
N ASN A 270 16.68 13.97 15.73
CA ASN A 270 16.74 12.67 16.39
C ASN A 270 17.90 12.60 17.40
N ASP A 271 19.07 13.18 17.09
CA ASP A 271 20.19 13.23 18.04
C ASP A 271 19.91 14.15 19.24
N LEU A 272 19.21 15.27 19.02
CA LEU A 272 18.77 16.16 20.11
C LEU A 272 17.66 15.52 20.96
N GLY A 273 16.84 14.63 20.39
CA GLY A 273 15.76 13.93 21.11
C GLY A 273 16.20 12.65 21.85
N GLY A 274 17.38 12.09 21.53
CA GLY A 274 17.84 10.80 22.05
C GLY A 274 18.88 10.86 23.18
N GLY A 275 19.49 12.02 23.44
CA GLY A 275 20.61 12.17 24.38
C GLY A 275 20.32 12.93 25.68
N PHE A 276 19.20 13.63 25.78
CA PHE A 276 18.81 14.37 26.99
C PHE A 276 17.39 13.98 27.37
N GLY A 277 17.24 13.30 28.51
CA GLY A 277 15.96 13.10 29.17
C GLY A 277 15.38 14.44 29.59
N VAL A 278 14.68 15.11 28.68
CA VAL A 278 13.89 16.31 28.96
C VAL A 278 12.51 16.08 28.40
N GLY A 279 11.56 15.93 29.32
CA GLY A 279 10.16 15.73 29.00
C GLY A 279 9.60 16.84 28.11
N ARG A 280 8.58 16.45 27.35
CA ARG A 280 7.48 17.28 26.85
C ARG A 280 7.38 18.63 27.59
N GLY A 281 7.92 19.69 27.02
CA GLY A 281 7.86 21.03 27.63
C GLY A 281 8.52 22.16 26.82
N LEU A 282 9.58 21.89 26.06
CA LEU A 282 10.38 22.94 25.40
C LEU A 282 10.06 23.20 23.91
N GLY A 283 9.00 22.57 23.38
CA GLY A 283 8.67 22.66 21.94
C GLY A 283 7.97 23.94 21.50
N THR A 284 7.38 24.70 22.44
CA THR A 284 6.68 25.96 22.13
C THR A 284 7.57 27.18 22.34
N GLU A 285 8.39 27.22 23.40
CA GLU A 285 9.22 28.40 23.71
C GLU A 285 10.39 28.62 22.74
N ILE A 286 11.00 27.55 22.21
CA ILE A 286 12.09 27.69 21.21
C ILE A 286 11.53 28.12 19.86
N ALA A 287 10.33 27.67 19.49
CA ALA A 287 9.66 28.11 18.27
C ALA A 287 9.25 29.59 18.39
N ASP A 288 8.64 29.98 19.51
CA ASP A 288 8.21 31.36 19.73
C ASP A 288 9.40 32.34 19.80
N GLY A 289 10.50 31.98 20.49
CA GLY A 289 11.71 32.80 20.52
C GLY A 289 12.44 32.92 19.17
N PHE A 290 12.38 31.87 18.34
CA PHE A 290 12.93 31.90 16.98
C PHE A 290 12.09 32.77 16.04
N PHE A 291 10.75 32.75 16.17
CA PHE A 291 9.87 33.61 15.38
C PHE A 291 9.89 35.07 15.85
N GLU A 292 10.03 35.35 17.15
CA GLU A 292 10.23 36.72 17.66
C GLU A 292 11.58 37.30 17.23
N GLY A 293 12.67 36.53 17.30
CA GLY A 293 14.00 36.97 16.84
C GLY A 293 14.09 37.21 15.32
N ILE A 294 13.26 36.54 14.52
CA ILE A 294 13.10 36.82 13.09
C ILE A 294 12.28 38.10 12.88
N LYS A 295 11.25 38.36 13.71
CA LYS A 295 10.40 39.54 13.61
C LYS A 295 11.13 40.83 14.00
N GLU A 296 11.92 40.80 15.07
CA GLU A 296 12.74 41.94 15.51
C GLU A 296 13.85 42.30 14.51
N ASN A 297 14.44 41.30 13.83
CA ASN A 297 15.41 41.54 12.75
C ASN A 297 14.75 42.03 11.45
N PHE A 298 13.48 41.71 11.21
CA PHE A 298 12.73 42.18 10.04
C PHE A 298 12.27 43.63 10.21
N GLU A 299 11.78 44.01 11.41
CA GLU A 299 11.32 45.38 11.70
C GLU A 299 12.48 46.39 11.81
N SER A 300 13.63 45.97 12.36
CA SER A 300 14.84 46.81 12.42
C SER A 300 15.53 47.03 11.06
N SER A 301 15.31 46.14 10.09
CA SER A 301 15.90 46.24 8.74
C SER A 301 15.09 47.06 7.73
N TRP A 302 13.82 47.37 8.03
CA TRP A 302 12.90 48.08 7.11
C TRP A 302 12.22 49.34 7.69
N GLY A 303 12.47 49.69 8.96
CA GLY A 303 11.84 50.84 9.63
C GLY A 303 12.48 52.21 9.41
N ASN A 304 13.51 52.36 8.55
CA ASN A 304 14.12 53.66 8.29
C ASN A 304 14.66 53.77 6.85
N ARG A 305 13.82 54.26 5.94
CA ARG A 305 14.25 54.96 4.73
C ARG A 305 13.32 56.19 4.54
N PRO A 306 13.86 57.34 4.14
CA PRO A 306 13.19 58.64 4.18
C PRO A 306 11.95 58.75 3.29
#